data_AF-A0A0X1RV61-F1
#
_entry.id   AF-A0A0X1RV61-F1
#
_cell.length_a   1.000
_cell.length_b   1.000
_cell.length_c   1.000
_cell.angle_alpha   90.00
_cell.angle_beta   90.00
_cell.angle_gamma   90.00
#
_symmetry.space_group_name_H-M   'P 1'
#
loop_
_entity.id
_entity.type
_entity.pdbx_description
1 polymer ?
#
loop_
_entity_poly.entity_id
_entity_poly.type
_entity_poly.pdbx_seq_one_letter_code
_entity_poly.pdbx_strand_id
1 'polypeptide(L)'
;MQYTLTKDASLFFIDDSQVQEFTNLFHEHCHDLEFEKGLLNEKDVIHNCLNLWLMMRRLSKDVMESMEKTMYYTGDFLIFDAIRKNKFFQQIKNTLVDDQIRQCQVASCLANQLNVWLYEKVGSLKSLTLFNDPNQPYFLLHRNAHLWENRDFLDEVAMYTKRVTNALADRERFGQIFKHAFQQLDQFEVQEEKI
;
A
#
# COMPACT_ATOMS: atom_id res chain seq x y z
N MET A 1 14.23 -11.46 -7.63
CA MET A 1 13.39 -11.22 -8.83
C MET A 1 13.24 -9.70 -8.94
N GLN A 2 13.56 -9.07 -10.07
CA GLN A 2 13.54 -7.59 -10.15
C GLN A 2 12.08 -7.14 -10.28
N TYR A 3 11.54 -6.51 -9.23
CA TYR A 3 10.18 -5.96 -9.24
C TYR A 3 10.19 -4.68 -10.08
N THR A 4 9.42 -4.64 -11.17
CA THR A 4 9.31 -3.42 -11.98
C THR A 4 8.27 -2.50 -11.33
N LEU A 5 8.71 -1.70 -10.37
CA LEU A 5 7.94 -0.56 -9.89
C LEU A 5 7.83 0.48 -11.02
N THR A 6 6.64 1.05 -11.17
CA THR A 6 6.38 2.09 -12.17
C THR A 6 5.58 3.21 -11.53
N LYS A 7 5.78 4.45 -11.98
CA LYS A 7 4.94 5.58 -11.55
C LYS A 7 3.45 5.35 -11.81
N ASP A 8 3.16 4.57 -12.85
CA ASP A 8 1.81 4.25 -13.28
C ASP A 8 1.07 3.35 -12.29
N ALA A 9 1.78 2.64 -11.43
CA ALA A 9 1.18 1.87 -10.35
C ALA A 9 1.05 2.64 -9.03
N SER A 10 1.54 3.90 -8.96
CA SER A 10 1.29 4.76 -7.80
C SER A 10 -0.12 5.35 -7.83
N LEU A 11 -0.78 5.44 -6.68
CA LEU A 11 -2.06 6.14 -6.57
C LEU A 11 -1.90 7.67 -6.54
N PHE A 12 -0.67 8.15 -6.37
CA PHE A 12 -0.32 9.56 -6.28
C PHE A 12 0.36 10.05 -7.56
N PHE A 13 0.24 11.36 -7.83
CA PHE A 13 1.02 11.99 -8.87
C PHE A 13 2.48 12.08 -8.43
N ILE A 14 3.35 11.37 -9.15
CA ILE A 14 4.79 11.30 -8.88
C ILE A 14 5.60 11.35 -10.17
N ASP A 15 6.86 11.72 -10.05
CA ASP A 15 7.84 11.60 -11.14
C ASP A 15 8.67 10.31 -11.04
N ASP A 16 9.42 10.01 -12.10
CA ASP A 16 10.27 8.81 -12.17
C ASP A 16 11.45 8.87 -11.18
N SER A 17 11.87 10.06 -10.76
CA SER A 17 12.95 10.21 -9.79
C SER A 17 12.53 9.73 -8.40
N GLN A 18 11.28 9.98 -7.99
CA GLN A 18 10.71 9.48 -6.74
C GLN A 18 10.56 7.95 -6.74
N VAL A 19 10.21 7.36 -7.89
CA VAL A 19 10.17 5.90 -8.04
C VAL A 19 11.58 5.32 -7.89
N GLN A 20 12.58 5.93 -8.53
CA GLN A 20 13.96 5.48 -8.43
C GLN A 20 14.51 5.62 -7.01
N GLU A 21 14.24 6.74 -6.34
CA GLU A 21 14.62 7.00 -4.94
C GLU A 21 14.07 5.91 -4.02
N PHE A 22 12.76 5.64 -4.10
CA PHE A 22 12.15 4.56 -3.32
C PHE A 22 12.73 3.20 -3.67
N THR A 23 12.91 2.90 -4.96
CA THR A 23 13.43 1.61 -5.42
C THR A 23 14.83 1.34 -4.85
N ASN A 24 15.69 2.35 -4.81
CA ASN A 24 17.03 2.24 -4.22
C ASN A 24 16.93 2.01 -2.70
N LEU A 25 16.16 2.83 -1.98
CA LEU A 25 15.97 2.68 -0.53
C LEU A 25 15.41 1.30 -0.17
N PHE A 26 14.40 0.84 -0.91
CA PHE A 26 13.78 -0.46 -0.69
C PHE A 26 14.77 -1.59 -0.96
N HIS A 27 15.54 -1.51 -2.05
CA HIS A 27 16.55 -2.52 -2.35
C HIS A 27 17.68 -2.56 -1.32
N GLU A 28 18.13 -1.42 -0.82
CA GLU A 28 19.24 -1.35 0.12
C GLU A 28 18.84 -1.76 1.54
N HIS A 29 17.60 -1.46 1.96
CA HIS A 29 17.20 -1.54 3.38
C HIS A 29 15.96 -2.37 3.67
N CYS A 30 15.24 -2.88 2.66
CA CYS A 30 13.98 -3.59 2.85
C CYS A 30 13.82 -4.84 1.97
N HIS A 31 14.80 -5.18 1.13
CA HIS A 31 14.66 -6.25 0.13
C HIS A 31 14.53 -7.64 0.76
N ASP A 32 15.09 -7.83 1.95
CA ASP A 32 15.01 -9.07 2.72
C ASP A 32 13.75 -9.17 3.58
N LEU A 33 12.87 -8.16 3.55
CA LEU A 33 11.64 -8.17 4.31
C LEU A 33 10.69 -9.22 3.73
N GLU A 34 10.49 -10.32 4.47
CA GLU A 34 9.52 -11.35 4.11
C GLU A 34 8.09 -10.84 4.35
N PHE A 35 7.35 -10.62 3.26
CA PHE A 35 5.94 -10.26 3.34
C PHE A 35 5.08 -11.47 3.73
N GLU A 36 4.20 -11.25 4.69
CA GLU A 36 3.23 -12.25 5.10
C GLU A 36 2.20 -12.49 3.99
N LYS A 37 1.62 -13.71 3.97
CA LYS A 37 0.58 -14.05 3.02
C LYS A 37 -0.68 -13.23 3.29
N GLY A 38 -0.99 -12.30 2.39
CA GLY A 38 -2.20 -11.47 2.45
C GLY A 38 -3.12 -11.58 1.23
N LEU A 39 -3.89 -10.53 0.99
CA LEU A 39 -4.84 -10.43 -0.11
C LEU A 39 -4.10 -10.34 -1.44
N LEU A 40 -3.20 -9.37 -1.51
CA LEU A 40 -2.38 -9.01 -2.66
C LEU A 40 -1.14 -9.89 -2.74
N ASN A 41 -0.65 -10.07 -3.96
CA ASN A 41 0.66 -10.66 -4.21
C ASN A 41 1.78 -9.68 -3.82
N GLU A 42 3.00 -10.18 -3.70
CA GLU A 42 4.16 -9.41 -3.27
C GLU A 42 4.43 -8.15 -4.11
N LYS A 43 4.29 -8.23 -5.44
CA LYS A 43 4.47 -7.06 -6.32
C LYS A 43 3.52 -5.94 -5.94
N ASP A 44 2.25 -6.26 -5.72
CA ASP A 44 1.23 -5.28 -5.34
C ASP A 44 1.44 -4.76 -3.90
N VAL A 45 1.99 -5.58 -3.00
CA VAL A 45 2.41 -5.10 -1.67
C VAL A 45 3.54 -4.07 -1.78
N ILE A 46 4.54 -4.29 -2.63
CA ILE A 46 5.64 -3.33 -2.83
C ILE A 46 5.13 -2.01 -3.41
N HIS A 47 4.11 -2.04 -4.28
CA HIS A 47 3.43 -0.81 -4.73
C HIS A 47 2.74 -0.09 -3.57
N ASN A 48 2.14 -0.81 -2.62
CA ASN A 48 1.64 -0.21 -1.39
C ASN A 48 2.75 0.38 -0.53
N CYS A 49 3.92 -0.25 -0.45
CA CYS A 49 5.09 0.33 0.22
C CYS A 49 5.44 1.70 -0.38
N LEU A 50 5.51 1.80 -1.71
CA LEU A 50 5.77 3.07 -2.41
C LEU A 50 4.71 4.12 -2.06
N ASN A 51 3.42 3.78 -2.16
CA ASN A 51 2.32 4.71 -1.85
C ASN A 51 2.36 5.19 -0.38
N LEU A 52 2.66 4.30 0.56
CA LEU A 52 2.80 4.64 1.98
C LEU A 52 4.04 5.50 2.25
N TRP A 53 5.17 5.19 1.63
CA TRP A 53 6.39 5.98 1.75
C TRP A 53 6.18 7.41 1.24
N LEU A 54 5.54 7.56 0.09
CA LEU A 54 5.13 8.87 -0.43
C LEU A 54 4.25 9.62 0.58
N MET A 55 3.30 8.96 1.23
CA MET A 55 2.49 9.59 2.27
C MET A 55 3.28 10.00 3.52
N MET A 56 4.38 9.33 3.85
CA MET A 56 5.23 9.67 4.99
C MET A 56 6.13 10.86 4.72
N ARG A 57 6.53 11.11 3.47
CA ARG A 57 7.38 12.27 3.14
C ARG A 57 6.71 13.59 3.55
N ARG A 58 7.52 14.55 4.02
CA ARG A 58 7.12 15.96 4.06
C ARG A 58 7.02 16.45 2.63
N LEU A 59 5.85 16.36 2.01
CA LEU A 59 5.67 16.96 0.70
C LEU A 59 5.32 18.43 0.84
N SER A 60 6.04 19.23 0.06
CA SER A 60 5.63 20.55 -0.35
C SER A 60 4.26 20.45 -1.01
N LYS A 61 3.15 20.70 -0.29
CA LYS A 61 1.79 20.98 -0.81
C LYS A 61 1.15 20.06 -1.91
N ASP A 62 1.83 19.09 -2.51
CA ASP A 62 1.60 18.63 -3.89
C ASP A 62 1.58 17.10 -4.07
N VAL A 63 1.38 16.29 -3.01
CA VAL A 63 0.86 14.92 -3.26
C VAL A 63 -0.59 15.06 -3.68
N MET A 64 -0.75 15.27 -4.97
CA MET A 64 -2.03 15.25 -5.62
C MET A 64 -2.39 13.80 -5.86
N GLU A 65 -3.54 13.40 -5.33
CA GLU A 65 -4.17 12.14 -5.71
C GLU A 65 -4.37 12.15 -7.24
N SER A 66 -4.03 11.05 -7.91
CA SER A 66 -4.33 10.94 -9.34
C SER A 66 -5.84 10.87 -9.50
N MET A 67 -6.47 11.97 -9.91
CA MET A 67 -7.93 12.07 -10.07
C MET A 67 -8.49 10.92 -10.92
N GLU A 68 -7.79 10.54 -11.98
CA GLU A 68 -8.15 9.40 -12.82
C GLU A 68 -8.22 8.09 -12.02
N LYS A 69 -7.21 7.80 -11.20
CA LYS A 69 -7.12 6.57 -10.41
C LYS A 69 -8.15 6.48 -9.29
N THR A 70 -8.70 7.61 -8.84
CA THR A 70 -9.76 7.60 -7.81
C THR A 70 -11.02 6.85 -8.25
N MET A 71 -11.30 6.83 -9.57
CA MET A 71 -12.43 6.09 -10.14
C MET A 71 -12.20 4.58 -10.17
N TYR A 72 -10.94 4.16 -10.30
CA TYR A 72 -10.55 2.75 -10.43
C TYR A 72 -10.26 2.09 -9.08
N TYR A 73 -9.64 2.83 -8.17
CA TYR A 73 -9.12 2.32 -6.90
C TYR A 73 -9.80 2.95 -5.68
N THR A 74 -11.10 3.22 -5.77
CA THR A 74 -11.85 3.95 -4.73
C THR A 74 -11.70 3.32 -3.34
N GLY A 75 -11.72 1.98 -3.24
CA GLY A 75 -11.47 1.26 -2.00
C GLY A 75 -10.10 1.58 -1.39
N ASP A 76 -9.04 1.59 -2.21
CA ASP A 76 -7.69 1.92 -1.75
C ASP A 76 -7.59 3.38 -1.31
N PHE A 77 -8.19 4.32 -2.05
CA PHE A 77 -8.20 5.73 -1.62
C PHE A 77 -8.91 5.93 -0.28
N LEU A 78 -9.98 5.20 0.02
CA LEU A 78 -10.62 5.22 1.34
C LEU A 78 -9.67 4.74 2.44
N ILE A 79 -8.89 3.69 2.17
CA ILE A 79 -7.87 3.18 3.10
C ILE A 79 -6.78 4.23 3.31
N PHE A 80 -6.19 4.75 2.24
CA PHE A 80 -5.12 5.74 2.32
C PHE A 80 -5.58 7.03 3.00
N ASP A 81 -6.82 7.48 2.80
CA ASP A 81 -7.41 8.60 3.54
C ASP A 81 -7.57 8.29 5.04
N ALA A 82 -8.03 7.07 5.38
CA ALA A 82 -8.12 6.63 6.77
C ALA A 82 -6.74 6.54 7.46
N ILE A 83 -5.71 6.07 6.75
CA ILE A 83 -4.31 6.06 7.21
C ILE A 83 -3.84 7.50 7.44
N ARG A 84 -4.06 8.38 6.46
CA ARG A 84 -3.68 9.79 6.54
C ARG A 84 -4.31 10.48 7.75
N LYS A 85 -5.56 10.18 8.08
CA LYS A 85 -6.27 10.76 9.25
C LYS A 85 -5.93 10.08 10.57
N ASN A 86 -5.21 8.95 10.56
CA ASN A 86 -4.87 8.23 11.77
C ASN A 86 -3.86 9.01 12.62
N LYS A 87 -4.17 9.21 13.90
CA LYS A 87 -3.33 9.99 14.83
C LYS A 87 -1.93 9.40 14.98
N PHE A 88 -1.84 8.08 15.06
CA PHE A 88 -0.58 7.40 15.27
C PHE A 88 0.30 7.51 14.02
N PHE A 89 -0.27 7.29 12.82
CA PHE A 89 0.43 7.57 11.55
C PHE A 89 1.00 9.00 11.50
N GLN A 90 0.20 10.00 11.87
CA GLN A 90 0.65 11.39 11.90
C GLN A 90 1.78 11.63 12.91
N GLN A 91 1.74 11.00 14.08
CA GLN A 91 2.82 11.08 15.08
C GLN A 91 4.13 10.53 14.50
N ILE A 92 4.09 9.33 13.92
CA ILE A 92 5.27 8.70 13.31
C ILE A 92 5.83 9.55 12.19
N LYS A 93 4.96 9.99 11.28
CA LYS A 93 5.33 10.84 10.15
C LYS A 93 6.08 12.09 10.63
N ASN A 94 5.64 12.70 11.72
CA ASN A 94 6.28 13.89 12.28
C ASN A 94 7.60 13.59 13.01
N THR A 95 7.77 12.39 13.54
CA THR A 95 9.02 11.96 14.20
C THR A 95 10.10 11.59 13.18
N LEU A 96 9.72 10.97 12.05
CA LEU A 96 10.64 10.40 11.06
C LEU A 96 10.89 11.32 9.86
N VAL A 97 10.52 12.59 9.96
CA VAL A 97 10.49 13.56 8.86
C VAL A 97 11.71 13.53 7.93
N ASP A 98 12.91 13.48 8.51
CA ASP A 98 14.19 13.63 7.79
C ASP A 98 14.92 12.28 7.64
N ASP A 99 14.28 11.18 8.06
CA ASP A 99 14.85 9.84 8.04
C ASP A 99 14.19 8.99 6.96
N GLN A 100 14.71 9.10 5.74
CA GLN A 100 14.14 8.40 4.57
C GLN A 100 14.24 6.87 4.67
N ILE A 101 15.27 6.36 5.34
CA ILE A 101 15.46 4.92 5.54
C ILE A 101 14.37 4.40 6.47
N ARG A 102 14.20 5.01 7.65
CA ARG A 102 13.12 4.63 8.56
C ARG A 102 11.72 4.86 7.98
N GLN A 103 11.54 5.91 7.17
CA GLN A 103 10.29 6.08 6.41
C GLN A 103 10.03 4.89 5.47
N CYS A 104 11.04 4.41 4.76
CA CYS A 104 10.92 3.26 3.85
C CYS A 104 10.62 1.96 4.62
N GLN A 105 11.30 1.72 5.73
CA GLN A 105 11.08 0.54 6.58
C GLN A 105 9.66 0.55 7.20
N VAL A 106 9.22 1.68 7.75
CA VAL A 106 7.85 1.82 8.29
C VAL A 106 6.81 1.64 7.20
N ALA A 107 7.01 2.24 6.02
CA ALA A 107 6.09 2.07 4.90
C ALA A 107 5.98 0.60 4.47
N SER A 108 7.10 -0.13 4.47
CA SER A 108 7.14 -1.55 4.14
C SER A 108 6.40 -2.42 5.17
N CYS A 109 6.64 -2.18 6.46
CA CYS A 109 5.93 -2.87 7.54
C CYS A 109 4.42 -2.56 7.52
N LEU A 110 4.05 -1.30 7.29
CA LEU A 110 2.65 -0.89 7.16
C LEU A 110 1.98 -1.54 5.94
N ALA A 111 2.67 -1.64 4.80
CA ALA A 111 2.14 -2.30 3.61
C ALA A 111 1.88 -3.79 3.86
N ASN A 112 2.80 -4.46 4.56
CA ASN A 112 2.65 -5.85 4.96
C ASN A 112 1.40 -6.04 5.85
N GLN A 113 1.32 -5.27 6.95
CA GLN A 113 0.21 -5.39 7.89
C GLN A 113 -1.12 -4.95 7.28
N LEU A 114 -1.10 -4.00 6.34
CA LEU A 114 -2.28 -3.65 5.56
C LEU A 114 -2.72 -4.83 4.67
N ASN A 115 -1.80 -5.54 4.03
CA ASN A 115 -2.11 -6.69 3.20
C ASN A 115 -2.72 -7.85 4.00
N VAL A 116 -2.20 -8.09 5.21
CA VAL A 116 -2.75 -9.07 6.16
C VAL A 116 -4.15 -8.65 6.59
N TRP A 117 -4.35 -7.41 7.02
CA TRP A 117 -5.66 -6.91 7.41
C TRP A 117 -6.68 -6.97 6.27
N LEU A 118 -6.27 -6.61 5.05
CA LEU A 118 -7.10 -6.75 3.86
C LEU A 118 -7.52 -8.21 3.66
N TYR A 119 -6.61 -9.17 3.84
CA TYR A 119 -6.96 -10.58 3.77
C TYR A 119 -7.97 -10.99 4.85
N GLU A 120 -7.81 -10.53 6.08
CA GLU A 120 -8.78 -10.83 7.14
C GLU A 120 -10.18 -10.26 6.86
N LYS A 121 -10.26 -9.05 6.29
CA LYS A 121 -11.53 -8.32 6.11
C LYS A 121 -12.22 -8.63 4.79
N VAL A 122 -11.43 -8.88 3.75
CA VAL A 122 -11.93 -9.05 2.39
C VAL A 122 -11.36 -10.29 1.69
N GLY A 123 -10.66 -11.18 2.39
CA GLY A 123 -10.03 -12.36 1.80
C GLY A 123 -10.98 -13.35 1.14
N SER A 124 -12.28 -13.30 1.45
CA SER A 124 -13.31 -14.02 0.68
C SER A 124 -13.40 -13.57 -0.77
N LEU A 125 -12.89 -12.37 -1.08
CA LEU A 125 -12.81 -11.81 -2.43
C LEU A 125 -11.51 -12.20 -3.13
N LYS A 126 -10.59 -12.89 -2.46
CA LYS A 126 -9.26 -13.15 -3.01
C LYS A 126 -9.31 -13.87 -4.36
N SER A 127 -10.32 -14.69 -4.63
CA SER A 127 -10.48 -15.43 -5.90
C SER A 127 -10.95 -14.58 -7.07
N LEU A 128 -11.41 -13.33 -6.83
CA LEU A 128 -11.97 -12.46 -7.85
C LEU A 128 -10.92 -11.99 -8.87
N THR A 129 -11.39 -11.64 -10.07
CA THR A 129 -10.56 -11.14 -11.16
C THR A 129 -9.75 -9.92 -10.72
N LEU A 130 -10.36 -9.06 -9.91
CA LEU A 130 -9.73 -7.90 -9.28
C LEU A 130 -8.37 -8.21 -8.62
N PHE A 131 -8.21 -9.35 -7.95
CA PHE A 131 -6.98 -9.68 -7.22
C PHE A 131 -6.13 -10.78 -7.87
N ASN A 132 -6.66 -11.47 -8.89
CA ASN A 132 -6.01 -12.60 -9.56
C ASN A 132 -5.95 -12.44 -11.08
N ASP A 133 -5.92 -11.21 -11.61
CA ASP A 133 -5.71 -11.04 -13.04
C ASP A 133 -4.33 -11.65 -13.42
N PRO A 134 -4.29 -12.63 -14.33
CA PRO A 134 -3.06 -13.33 -14.67
C PRO A 134 -2.14 -12.50 -15.58
N ASN A 135 -2.67 -11.43 -16.18
CA ASN A 135 -1.98 -10.64 -17.19
C ASN A 135 -1.33 -9.38 -16.59
N GLN A 136 -1.87 -8.87 -15.47
CA GLN A 136 -1.46 -7.57 -14.95
C GLN A 136 -1.56 -7.45 -13.42
N PRO A 137 -0.57 -6.79 -12.77
CA PRO A 137 -0.68 -6.44 -11.35
C PRO A 137 -1.89 -5.57 -11.04
N TYR A 138 -2.41 -5.66 -9.80
CA TYR A 138 -3.60 -4.96 -9.34
C TYR A 138 -3.56 -3.44 -9.64
N PHE A 139 -2.46 -2.79 -9.29
CA PHE A 139 -2.30 -1.33 -9.45
C PHE A 139 -2.11 -0.88 -10.91
N LEU A 140 -2.08 -1.82 -11.85
CA LEU A 140 -2.01 -1.54 -13.28
C LEU A 140 -3.31 -1.89 -14.03
N LEU A 141 -4.32 -2.48 -13.36
CA LEU A 141 -5.60 -2.85 -13.97
C LEU A 141 -6.34 -1.69 -14.64
N HIS A 142 -6.13 -0.44 -14.19
CA HIS A 142 -6.67 0.76 -14.86
C HIS A 142 -6.30 0.88 -16.35
N ARG A 143 -5.23 0.20 -16.79
CA ARG A 143 -4.77 0.18 -18.19
C ARG A 143 -5.55 -0.79 -19.07
N ASN A 144 -6.27 -1.72 -18.48
CA ASN A 144 -7.02 -2.73 -19.20
C ASN A 144 -8.45 -2.23 -19.45
N ALA A 145 -8.64 -1.48 -20.54
CA ALA A 145 -9.94 -0.90 -20.89
C ALA A 145 -11.09 -1.93 -20.91
N HIS A 146 -10.81 -3.16 -21.33
CA HIS A 146 -11.81 -4.23 -21.39
C HIS A 146 -12.36 -4.64 -20.02
N LEU A 147 -11.57 -4.55 -18.95
CA LEU A 147 -12.06 -4.81 -17.59
C LEU A 147 -13.04 -3.73 -17.14
N TRP A 148 -12.79 -2.47 -17.48
CA TRP A 148 -13.64 -1.34 -17.07
C TRP A 148 -14.93 -1.22 -17.87
N GLU A 149 -15.03 -1.91 -19.00
CA GLU A 149 -16.27 -2.11 -19.75
C GLU A 149 -17.05 -3.36 -19.27
N ASN A 150 -16.40 -4.23 -18.49
CA ASN A 150 -17.00 -5.46 -18.00
C ASN A 150 -17.80 -5.22 -16.71
N ARG A 151 -19.12 -5.47 -16.78
CA ARG A 151 -20.04 -5.28 -15.66
C ARG A 151 -19.69 -6.13 -14.44
N ASP A 152 -19.33 -7.40 -14.63
CA ASP A 152 -19.01 -8.30 -13.51
C ASP A 152 -17.77 -7.78 -12.77
N PHE A 153 -16.76 -7.30 -13.51
CA PHE A 153 -15.58 -6.67 -12.91
C PHE A 153 -15.92 -5.39 -12.14
N LEU A 154 -16.78 -4.53 -12.67
CA LEU A 154 -17.26 -3.35 -11.95
C LEU A 154 -18.02 -3.72 -10.67
N ASP A 155 -18.78 -4.81 -10.68
CA ASP A 155 -19.45 -5.35 -9.49
C ASP A 155 -18.43 -5.89 -8.46
N GLU A 156 -17.33 -6.50 -8.89
CA GLU A 156 -16.21 -6.88 -8.01
C GLU A 156 -15.59 -5.65 -7.33
N VAL A 157 -15.30 -4.57 -8.07
CA VAL A 157 -14.76 -3.31 -7.55
C VAL A 157 -15.72 -2.66 -6.55
N ALA A 158 -17.02 -2.63 -6.86
CA ALA A 158 -18.04 -2.11 -5.97
C ALA A 158 -18.16 -2.94 -4.68
N MET A 159 -18.09 -4.27 -4.79
CA MET A 159 -18.10 -5.18 -3.66
C MET A 159 -16.86 -4.99 -2.77
N TYR A 160 -15.66 -4.86 -3.36
CA TYR A 160 -14.44 -4.53 -2.64
C TYR A 160 -14.58 -3.22 -1.88
N THR A 161 -15.01 -2.16 -2.56
CA THR A 161 -15.19 -0.82 -1.96
C THR A 161 -16.18 -0.86 -0.80
N LYS A 162 -17.30 -1.57 -0.94
CA LYS A 162 -18.28 -1.74 0.15
C LYS A 162 -17.69 -2.48 1.34
N ARG A 163 -16.91 -3.54 1.11
CA ARG A 163 -16.27 -4.32 2.17
C ARG A 163 -15.21 -3.50 2.91
N VAL A 164 -14.39 -2.76 2.19
CA VAL A 164 -13.41 -1.82 2.76
C VAL A 164 -14.11 -0.78 3.63
N THR A 165 -15.18 -0.15 3.12
CA THR A 165 -15.95 0.85 3.87
C THR A 165 -16.45 0.30 5.21
N ASN A 166 -17.01 -0.91 5.19
CA ASN A 166 -17.47 -1.58 6.41
C ASN A 166 -16.31 -1.94 7.35
N ALA A 167 -15.18 -2.38 6.81
CA ALA A 167 -14.00 -2.74 7.59
C ALA A 167 -13.38 -1.53 8.29
N LEU A 168 -13.35 -0.37 7.64
CA LEU A 168 -12.85 0.90 8.20
C LEU A 168 -13.74 1.47 9.32
N ALA A 169 -14.99 1.02 9.44
CA ALA A 169 -15.87 1.40 10.55
C ALA A 169 -15.35 0.86 11.90
N ASP A 170 -14.63 -0.27 11.89
CA ASP A 170 -13.97 -0.85 13.06
C ASP A 170 -12.61 -0.18 13.30
N ARG A 171 -12.65 1.03 13.88
CA ARG A 171 -11.47 1.87 14.09
C ARG A 171 -10.43 1.22 15.00
N GLU A 172 -10.86 0.41 15.98
CA GLU A 172 -9.95 -0.26 16.90
C GLU A 172 -9.12 -1.30 16.15
N ARG A 173 -9.77 -2.18 15.38
CA ARG A 173 -9.05 -3.17 14.58
C ARG A 173 -8.22 -2.54 13.48
N PHE A 174 -8.70 -1.48 12.84
CA PHE A 174 -7.87 -0.74 11.87
C PHE A 174 -6.62 -0.13 12.53
N GLY A 175 -6.73 0.33 13.78
CA GLY A 175 -5.60 0.81 14.57
C GLY A 175 -4.53 -0.25 14.85
N GLN A 176 -4.90 -1.53 14.89
CA GLN A 176 -3.95 -2.63 15.13
C GLN A 176 -2.94 -2.80 14.00
N ILE A 177 -3.30 -2.43 12.76
CA ILE A 177 -2.37 -2.44 11.60
C ILE A 177 -1.10 -1.68 11.95
N PHE A 178 -1.26 -0.49 12.52
CA PHE A 178 -0.12 0.32 12.87
C PHE A 178 0.68 -0.31 14.01
N LYS A 179 0.02 -0.75 15.08
CA LYS A 179 0.71 -1.37 16.22
C LYS A 179 1.55 -2.57 15.77
N HIS A 180 1.00 -3.44 14.93
CA HIS A 180 1.71 -4.60 14.41
C HIS A 180 2.86 -4.20 13.49
N ALA A 181 2.69 -3.13 12.69
CA ALA A 181 3.76 -2.64 11.82
C ALA A 181 4.97 -2.15 12.63
N PHE A 182 4.78 -1.53 13.80
CA PHE A 182 5.90 -1.17 14.68
C PHE A 182 6.53 -2.37 15.35
N GLN A 183 5.73 -3.35 15.77
CA GLN A 183 6.28 -4.58 16.32
C GLN A 183 7.13 -5.33 15.28
N GLN A 184 6.73 -5.30 14.00
CA GLN A 184 7.50 -5.84 12.89
C GLN A 184 8.78 -5.03 12.65
N LEU A 185 8.71 -3.70 12.72
CA LEU A 185 9.88 -2.82 12.59
C LEU A 185 10.93 -3.11 13.69
N ASP A 186 10.50 -3.22 14.95
CA ASP A 186 11.39 -3.51 16.08
C ASP A 186 12.12 -4.86 15.89
N GLN A 187 11.46 -5.84 15.27
CA GLN A 187 12.07 -7.13 14.95
C GLN A 187 13.10 -7.03 13.82
N PHE A 188 12.88 -6.11 12.87
CA PHE A 188 13.78 -5.84 11.76
C PHE A 188 15.07 -5.16 12.24
N GLU A 189 14.98 -4.12 13.09
CA GLU A 189 16.17 -3.43 13.63
C GLU A 189 17.05 -4.36 14.50
N VAL A 190 16.44 -5.28 15.25
CA VAL A 190 17.18 -6.27 16.07
C VAL A 190 17.94 -7.32 15.23
N GLN A 191 17.55 -7.52 13.96
CA GLN A 191 18.26 -8.41 13.04
C GLN A 191 19.47 -7.73 12.39
N GLU A 192 19.38 -6.44 12.06
CA GLU A 192 20.50 -5.66 11.52
C GLU A 192 21.66 -5.50 12.53
N GLU A 193 21.37 -5.39 13.84
CA GLU A 193 22.41 -5.28 14.89
C GLU A 193 23.20 -6.58 15.15
N LYS A 194 22.80 -7.72 14.57
CA LYS A 194 23.42 -9.04 14.79
C LYS A 194 24.35 -9.50 13.68
N ILE A 195 24.57 -8.67 12.65
CA ILE A 195 25.46 -8.92 11.51
C ILE A 195 26.71 -8.04 11.65
#